data_AF-A0A535AVU7-F1
#
_entry.id   AF-A0A535AVU7-F1
#
_cell.length_a   1.000
_cell.length_b   1.000
_cell.length_c   1.000
_cell.angle_alpha   90.00
_cell.angle_beta   90.00
_cell.angle_gamma   90.00
#
_symmetry.space_group_name_H-M   'P 1'
#
loop_
_entity.id
_entity.type
_entity.pdbx_description
1 polymer ?
#
loop_
_entity_poly.entity_id
_entity_poly.type
_entity_poly.pdbx_seq_one_letter_code
_entity_poly.pdbx_strand_id
1 'polypeptide(L)'
;MKIMVVCGIGFLLFAGCTTLALEGEFASGRQALLKGDSNTAQVSFERVALGDPNHVSRAGPLQESIWTYLGRAQYHAGKLAEAKESLEKALSRSNEDQMARLYLGLTSLRQQTAPKTTNSLTLQDVSYALREGIEPRRVAALARERGIDFDVTSESESQLRKGGADEPLLNEIKKIRAETVQRRKTGENQLGRATKEITAALTALRDSLNETIAHSTQGLFWDTSGEIRSQIQNALPLLSAREPDLQKIVSAGEWIGRKLEEEIDLARRDEREDLRRRSR
;
A
#
# COMPACT_ATOMS: atom_id res chain seq x y z
N MET A 1 -14.66 40.38 61.37
CA MET A 1 -13.96 39.23 60.76
C MET A 1 -14.99 38.17 60.41
N LYS A 2 -15.32 38.02 59.11
CA LYS A 2 -15.81 36.79 58.47
C LYS A 2 -15.90 37.06 56.96
N ILE A 3 -14.92 36.54 56.25
CA ILE A 3 -14.87 36.39 54.80
C ILE A 3 -15.81 35.24 54.45
N MET A 4 -16.67 35.38 53.44
CA MET A 4 -16.99 34.23 52.60
C MET A 4 -17.39 34.67 51.20
N VAL A 5 -16.45 34.38 50.30
CA VAL A 5 -16.52 34.41 48.85
C VAL A 5 -17.67 33.51 48.38
N VAL A 6 -18.58 34.05 47.56
CA VAL A 6 -19.42 33.27 46.66
C VAL A 6 -18.92 33.54 45.25
N CYS A 7 -18.09 32.64 44.74
CA CYS A 7 -17.78 32.58 43.32
C CYS A 7 -17.49 31.11 43.00
N GLY A 8 -18.34 30.52 42.17
CA GLY A 8 -18.15 29.16 41.72
C GLY A 8 -19.46 28.52 41.34
N ILE A 9 -19.82 28.61 40.07
CA ILE A 9 -20.27 27.50 39.22
C ILE A 9 -20.31 28.09 37.81
N GLY A 10 -19.41 27.62 36.95
CA GLY A 10 -19.40 28.03 35.55
C GLY A 10 -18.14 27.61 34.84
N PHE A 11 -17.96 26.30 34.61
CA PHE A 11 -17.37 25.73 33.38
C PHE A 11 -17.21 24.20 33.54
N LEU A 12 -17.97 23.39 32.77
CA LEU A 12 -17.66 21.98 32.49
C LEU A 12 -18.65 21.37 31.45
N LEU A 13 -18.75 21.95 30.24
CA LEU A 13 -19.60 21.37 29.16
C LEU A 13 -18.99 21.37 27.74
N PHE A 14 -17.69 21.65 27.55
CA PHE A 14 -17.12 21.78 26.19
C PHE A 14 -16.38 20.55 25.62
N ALA A 15 -16.17 19.48 26.40
CA ALA A 15 -15.35 18.34 25.94
C ALA A 15 -16.12 17.28 25.10
N GLY A 16 -17.46 17.30 25.09
CA GLY A 16 -18.26 16.24 24.46
C GLY A 16 -18.55 16.41 22.97
N CYS A 17 -18.55 17.65 22.44
CA CYS A 17 -18.90 17.89 21.03
C CYS A 17 -17.78 17.52 20.06
N THR A 18 -16.52 17.64 20.47
CA THR A 18 -15.36 17.37 19.62
C THR A 18 -15.21 15.87 19.34
N THR A 19 -15.40 15.02 20.36
CA THR A 19 -15.33 13.55 20.19
C THR A 19 -16.45 13.02 19.29
N LEU A 20 -17.69 13.49 19.49
CA LEU A 20 -18.83 13.10 18.64
C LEU A 20 -18.65 13.51 17.18
N ALA A 21 -18.08 14.69 16.92
CA ALA A 21 -17.79 15.13 15.56
C ALA A 21 -16.72 14.25 14.88
N LEU A 22 -15.66 13.88 15.61
CA LEU A 22 -14.60 13.01 15.09
C LEU A 22 -15.10 11.58 14.81
N GLU A 23 -15.97 11.02 15.66
CA GLU A 23 -16.61 9.72 15.39
C GLU A 23 -17.51 9.76 14.15
N GLY A 24 -18.23 10.87 13.94
CA GLY A 24 -19.02 11.10 12.72
C GLY A 24 -18.17 11.16 11.46
N GLU A 25 -17.04 11.87 11.51
CA GLU A 25 -16.06 11.92 10.41
C GLU A 25 -15.45 10.54 10.15
N PHE A 26 -15.09 9.79 11.20
CA PHE A 26 -14.56 8.44 11.05
C PHE A 26 -15.56 7.50 10.36
N ALA A 27 -16.83 7.52 10.79
CA ALA A 27 -17.89 6.74 10.17
C ALA A 27 -18.14 7.14 8.71
N SER A 28 -18.15 8.45 8.40
CA SER A 28 -18.24 8.99 7.04
C SER A 28 -17.10 8.49 6.16
N GLY A 29 -15.87 8.55 6.66
CA GLY A 29 -14.68 8.09 5.96
C GLY A 29 -14.74 6.60 5.63
N ARG A 30 -15.15 5.75 6.59
CA ARG A 30 -15.33 4.30 6.36
C ARG A 30 -16.40 4.01 5.30
N GLN A 31 -17.53 4.72 5.34
CA GLN A 31 -18.58 4.55 4.35
C GLN A 31 -18.12 4.98 2.95
N ALA A 32 -17.38 6.08 2.84
CA ALA A 32 -16.79 6.54 1.59
C ALA A 32 -15.78 5.52 1.04
N LEU A 33 -14.94 4.95 1.91
CA LEU A 33 -13.97 3.92 1.53
C LEU A 33 -14.65 2.67 0.95
N LEU A 34 -15.74 2.20 1.57
CA LEU A 34 -16.53 1.06 1.07
C LEU A 34 -17.18 1.34 -0.29
N LYS A 35 -17.58 2.59 -0.54
CA LYS A 35 -18.16 3.02 -1.82
C LYS A 35 -17.13 3.28 -2.91
N GLY A 36 -15.83 3.24 -2.58
CA GLY A 36 -14.76 3.62 -3.50
C GLY A 36 -14.61 5.13 -3.70
N ASP A 37 -15.25 5.96 -2.87
CA ASP A 37 -15.04 7.41 -2.87
C ASP A 37 -13.79 7.76 -2.04
N SER A 38 -12.63 7.58 -2.67
CA SER A 38 -11.33 7.77 -2.02
C SER A 38 -11.08 9.22 -1.59
N ASN A 39 -11.66 10.20 -2.29
CA ASN A 39 -11.48 11.61 -1.96
C ASN A 39 -12.23 11.97 -0.67
N THR A 40 -13.51 11.60 -0.57
CA THR A 40 -14.29 11.83 0.65
C THR A 40 -13.70 11.04 1.82
N ALA A 41 -13.29 9.78 1.59
CA ALA A 41 -12.63 8.97 2.60
C ALA A 41 -11.35 9.65 3.14
N GLN A 42 -10.48 10.11 2.25
CA GLN A 42 -9.25 10.80 2.61
C GLN A 42 -9.54 12.05 3.45
N VAL A 43 -10.42 12.93 3.00
CA VAL A 43 -10.74 14.19 3.72
C VAL A 43 -11.28 13.91 5.12
N SER A 44 -12.20 12.95 5.26
CA SER A 44 -12.74 12.57 6.57
C SER A 44 -11.66 11.99 7.48
N PHE A 45 -10.81 11.08 6.99
CA PHE A 45 -9.74 10.50 7.81
C PHE A 45 -8.64 11.52 8.17
N GLU A 46 -8.35 12.50 7.31
CA GLU A 46 -7.44 13.62 7.63
C GLU A 46 -7.97 14.46 8.78
N ARG A 47 -9.28 14.74 8.81
CA ARG A 47 -9.91 15.47 9.92
C ARG A 47 -9.79 14.71 11.24
N VAL A 48 -9.99 13.39 11.20
CA VAL A 48 -9.80 12.52 12.38
C VAL A 48 -8.34 12.50 12.80
N ALA A 49 -7.40 12.32 11.86
CA ALA A 49 -5.98 12.28 12.17
C ALA A 49 -5.44 13.62 12.73
N LEU A 50 -6.03 14.75 12.33
CA LEU A 50 -5.71 16.07 12.87
C LEU A 50 -6.25 16.27 14.29
N GLY A 51 -7.50 15.84 14.54
CA GLY A 51 -8.16 16.00 15.84
C GLY A 51 -7.74 14.97 16.89
N ASP A 52 -7.51 13.73 16.46
CA ASP A 52 -7.02 12.61 17.26
C ASP A 52 -6.01 11.75 16.46
N PRO A 53 -4.73 12.13 16.45
CA PRO A 53 -3.67 11.38 15.78
C PRO A 53 -3.45 9.95 16.30
N ASN A 54 -4.01 9.63 17.47
CA ASN A 54 -3.88 8.34 18.15
C ASN A 54 -5.19 7.53 18.09
N HIS A 55 -6.16 7.95 17.29
CA HIS A 55 -7.39 7.21 17.09
C HIS A 55 -7.09 5.78 16.60
N VAL A 56 -7.74 4.80 17.25
CA VAL A 56 -7.64 3.38 16.93
C VAL A 56 -9.04 2.79 16.88
N SER A 57 -9.39 2.22 15.72
CA SER A 57 -10.57 1.40 15.53
C SER A 57 -10.28 -0.02 15.97
N ARG A 58 -11.15 -0.60 16.81
CA ARG A 58 -11.12 -2.00 17.20
C ARG A 58 -12.40 -2.68 16.74
N ALA A 59 -12.27 -3.71 15.93
CA ALA A 59 -13.41 -4.44 15.39
C ALA A 59 -13.05 -5.91 15.20
N GLY A 60 -13.51 -6.78 16.12
CA GLY A 60 -13.22 -8.21 16.09
C GLY A 60 -11.71 -8.50 15.96
N PRO A 61 -11.25 -9.12 14.86
CA PRO A 61 -9.85 -9.47 14.64
C PRO A 61 -8.97 -8.27 14.27
N LEU A 62 -9.55 -7.07 14.06
CA LEU A 62 -8.84 -5.92 13.52
C LEU A 62 -8.60 -4.85 14.59
N GLN A 63 -7.37 -4.34 14.59
CA GLN A 63 -6.95 -3.15 15.30
C GLN A 63 -6.26 -2.23 14.31
N GLU A 64 -6.93 -1.16 13.90
CA GLU A 64 -6.50 -0.27 12.83
C GLU A 64 -6.35 1.17 13.35
N SER A 65 -5.18 1.77 13.16
CA SER A 65 -5.00 3.19 13.47
C SER A 65 -5.67 4.09 12.42
N ILE A 66 -5.92 5.36 12.74
CA ILE A 66 -6.41 6.32 11.73
C ILE A 66 -5.47 6.46 10.52
N TRP A 67 -4.17 6.29 10.73
CA TRP A 67 -3.17 6.34 9.66
C TRP A 67 -3.30 5.16 8.68
N THR A 68 -3.82 4.03 9.15
CA THR A 68 -4.14 2.87 8.31
C THR A 68 -5.28 3.18 7.36
N TYR A 69 -6.36 3.77 7.88
CA TYR A 69 -7.49 4.22 7.06
C TYR A 69 -7.10 5.32 6.07
N LEU A 70 -6.31 6.31 6.52
CA LEU A 70 -5.81 7.39 5.65
C LEU A 70 -4.94 6.83 4.52
N GLY A 71 -4.00 5.93 4.86
CA GLY A 71 -3.13 5.27 3.89
C GLY A 71 -3.90 4.44 2.87
N ARG A 72 -4.95 3.73 3.29
CA ARG A 72 -5.85 2.99 2.39
C ARG A 72 -6.60 3.94 1.44
N ALA A 73 -7.13 5.04 1.94
CA ALA A 73 -7.81 6.04 1.10
C ALA A 73 -6.86 6.64 0.06
N GLN A 74 -5.63 7.01 0.46
CA GLN A 74 -4.60 7.53 -0.44
C GLN A 74 -4.15 6.49 -1.47
N TYR A 75 -4.02 5.22 -1.07
CA TYR A 75 -3.70 4.11 -1.97
C TYR A 75 -4.75 3.97 -3.08
N HIS A 76 -6.04 3.94 -2.72
CA HIS A 76 -7.14 3.86 -3.68
C HIS A 76 -7.28 5.11 -4.56
N ALA A 77 -6.86 6.27 -4.05
CA ALA A 77 -6.75 7.51 -4.82
C ALA A 77 -5.54 7.55 -5.77
N GLY A 78 -4.68 6.51 -5.79
CA GLY A 78 -3.46 6.47 -6.59
C GLY A 78 -2.31 7.33 -6.05
N LYS A 79 -2.48 7.93 -4.87
CA LYS A 79 -1.48 8.76 -4.16
C LYS A 79 -0.51 7.85 -3.39
N LEU A 80 0.27 7.07 -4.14
CA LEU A 80 1.08 5.97 -3.58
C LEU A 80 2.21 6.45 -2.65
N ALA A 81 2.72 7.68 -2.84
CA ALA A 81 3.77 8.22 -1.97
C ALA A 81 3.20 8.58 -0.58
N GLU A 82 2.07 9.27 -0.57
CA GLU A 82 1.34 9.66 0.63
C GLU A 82 0.80 8.43 1.36
N ALA A 83 0.25 7.47 0.61
CA ALA A 83 -0.20 6.19 1.16
C ALA A 83 0.91 5.49 1.93
N LYS A 84 2.10 5.41 1.32
CA LYS A 84 3.28 4.80 1.94
C LYS A 84 3.62 5.50 3.27
N GLU A 85 3.70 6.83 3.28
CA GLU A 85 4.01 7.59 4.49
C GLU A 85 2.99 7.34 5.62
N SER A 86 1.69 7.39 5.29
CA SER A 86 0.62 7.12 6.27
C SER A 86 0.70 5.70 6.83
N LEU A 87 0.96 4.71 5.98
CA LEU A 87 1.04 3.29 6.38
C LEU A 87 2.29 3.00 7.21
N GLU A 88 3.43 3.62 6.89
CA GLU A 88 4.64 3.55 7.71
C GLU A 88 4.40 4.18 9.09
N LYS A 89 3.67 5.30 9.14
CA LYS A 89 3.27 5.96 10.39
C LYS A 89 2.27 5.14 11.22
N ALA A 90 1.41 4.34 10.58
CA ALA A 90 0.58 3.37 11.27
C ALA A 90 1.43 2.27 11.92
N LEU A 91 2.36 1.68 11.17
CA LEU A 91 3.24 0.62 11.65
C LEU A 91 4.23 1.08 12.72
N SER A 92 4.64 2.36 12.71
CA SER A 92 5.47 2.93 13.78
C SER A 92 4.70 3.06 15.10
N ARG A 93 3.36 3.11 15.07
CA ARG A 93 2.50 3.13 16.26
C ARG A 93 2.17 1.72 16.76
N SER A 94 1.91 0.80 15.83
CA SER A 94 1.64 -0.61 16.13
C SER A 94 2.17 -1.49 15.00
N ASN A 95 3.16 -2.32 15.31
CA ASN A 95 3.66 -3.34 14.39
C ASN A 95 2.65 -4.49 14.16
N GLU A 96 1.57 -4.53 14.94
CA GLU A 96 0.48 -5.52 14.84
C GLU A 96 -0.67 -5.06 13.94
N ASP A 97 -0.61 -3.85 13.38
CA ASP A 97 -1.60 -3.38 12.41
C ASP A 97 -1.39 -4.09 11.06
N GLN A 98 -1.98 -5.29 10.94
CA GLN A 98 -1.80 -6.14 9.76
C GLN A 98 -2.46 -5.54 8.52
N MET A 99 -3.48 -4.70 8.68
CA MET A 99 -4.08 -4.00 7.54
C MET A 99 -3.12 -2.95 6.99
N ALA A 100 -2.43 -2.20 7.86
CA ALA A 100 -1.37 -1.29 7.44
C ALA A 100 -0.22 -2.03 6.74
N ARG A 101 0.21 -3.17 7.29
CA ARG A 101 1.27 -4.00 6.69
C ARG A 101 0.86 -4.52 5.31
N LEU A 102 -0.37 -5.02 5.16
CA LEU A 102 -0.92 -5.47 3.88
C LEU A 102 -0.87 -4.34 2.85
N TYR A 103 -1.46 -3.19 3.16
CA TYR A 103 -1.54 -2.07 2.22
C TYR A 103 -0.17 -1.44 1.92
N LEU A 104 0.80 -1.50 2.83
CA LEU A 104 2.17 -1.02 2.56
C LEU A 104 2.86 -1.92 1.53
N GLY A 105 2.67 -3.24 1.64
CA GLY A 105 3.13 -4.21 0.65
C GLY A 105 2.47 -3.97 -0.72
N LEU A 106 1.14 -3.81 -0.75
CA LEU A 106 0.40 -3.50 -1.99
C LEU A 106 0.85 -2.18 -2.64
N THR A 107 1.06 -1.14 -1.84
CA THR A 107 1.58 0.16 -2.29
C THR A 107 2.95 -0.01 -2.96
N SER A 108 3.82 -0.82 -2.37
CA SER A 108 5.14 -1.12 -2.92
C SER A 108 5.06 -1.89 -4.24
N LEU A 109 4.10 -2.81 -4.41
CA LEU A 109 3.87 -3.51 -5.68
C LEU A 109 3.36 -2.58 -6.78
N ARG A 110 2.43 -1.67 -6.45
CA ARG A 110 1.91 -0.68 -7.41
C ARG A 110 2.99 0.29 -7.88
N GLN A 111 3.90 0.71 -7.00
CA GLN A 111 5.04 1.56 -7.38
C GLN A 111 5.98 0.86 -8.37
N GLN A 112 6.11 -0.47 -8.29
CA GLN A 112 6.97 -1.27 -9.18
C GLN A 112 6.33 -1.63 -10.52
N THR A 113 4.99 -1.64 -10.59
CA THR A 113 4.22 -1.92 -11.82
C THR A 113 3.96 -0.67 -12.66
N ALA A 114 4.38 0.52 -12.19
CA ALA A 114 4.51 1.71 -13.03
C ALA A 114 5.34 1.38 -14.29
N PRO A 115 4.99 1.93 -15.46
CA PRO A 115 5.42 1.41 -16.76
C PRO A 115 6.94 1.16 -16.81
N LYS A 116 7.29 -0.14 -16.89
CA LYS A 116 8.60 -0.63 -17.31
C LYS A 116 8.90 -0.02 -18.67
N THR A 117 10.00 0.70 -18.83
CA THR A 117 10.47 1.14 -20.15
C THR A 117 10.92 -0.09 -20.95
N THR A 118 9.98 -0.75 -21.64
CA THR A 118 10.22 -1.89 -22.55
C THR A 118 10.89 -1.49 -23.88
N ASN A 119 11.48 -0.29 -23.94
CA ASN A 119 12.02 0.32 -25.16
C ASN A 119 13.55 0.51 -25.13
N SER A 120 14.27 -0.23 -24.28
CA SER A 120 15.73 -0.11 -24.14
C SER A 120 16.47 -0.48 -25.43
N LEU A 121 17.54 0.27 -25.73
CA LEU A 121 18.32 0.09 -26.95
C LEU A 121 19.16 -1.18 -26.88
N THR A 122 19.09 -1.98 -27.94
CA THR A 122 19.98 -3.14 -28.17
C THR A 122 21.31 -2.69 -28.77
N LEU A 123 22.29 -3.60 -28.78
CA LEU A 123 23.59 -3.34 -29.43
C LEU A 123 23.40 -3.00 -30.92
N GLN A 124 22.43 -3.64 -31.57
CA GLN A 124 22.10 -3.42 -32.97
C GLN A 124 21.52 -2.03 -33.20
N ASP A 125 20.63 -1.55 -32.33
CA ASP A 125 20.04 -0.21 -32.44
C ASP A 125 21.10 0.88 -32.37
N VAL A 126 22.00 0.78 -31.38
CA VAL A 126 23.10 1.72 -31.18
C VAL A 126 24.10 1.65 -32.33
N SER A 127 24.48 0.44 -32.76
CA SER A 127 25.42 0.26 -33.87
C SER A 127 24.84 0.70 -35.22
N TYR A 128 23.53 0.57 -35.42
CA TYR A 128 22.84 1.08 -36.59
C TYR A 128 22.84 2.60 -36.60
N ALA A 129 22.39 3.24 -35.52
CA ALA A 129 22.36 4.70 -35.39
C ALA A 129 23.72 5.35 -35.71
N LEU A 130 24.80 4.80 -35.16
CA LEU A 130 26.15 5.31 -35.40
C LEU A 130 26.58 5.15 -36.86
N ARG A 131 26.32 4.01 -37.49
CA ARG A 131 26.63 3.75 -38.91
C ARG A 131 25.86 4.66 -39.87
N GLU A 132 24.63 5.02 -39.53
CA GLU A 132 23.81 5.98 -40.27
C GLU A 132 24.26 7.45 -40.04
N GLY A 133 25.35 7.67 -39.30
CA GLY A 133 25.90 9.00 -39.07
C GLY A 133 25.19 9.79 -37.97
N ILE A 134 24.41 9.14 -37.10
CA ILE A 134 23.85 9.81 -35.92
C ILE A 134 24.97 10.12 -34.94
N GLU A 135 25.12 11.39 -34.62
CA GLU A 135 26.11 11.92 -33.67
C GLU A 135 26.12 11.16 -32.32
N PRO A 136 27.29 10.77 -31.77
CA PRO A 136 27.40 10.05 -30.51
C PRO A 136 26.65 10.69 -29.34
N ARG A 137 26.60 12.03 -29.28
CA ARG A 137 25.83 12.76 -28.27
C ARG A 137 24.33 12.52 -28.35
N ARG A 138 23.77 12.39 -29.56
CA ARG A 138 22.35 12.10 -29.79
C ARG A 138 22.04 10.66 -29.38
N VAL A 139 22.94 9.73 -29.70
CA VAL A 139 22.86 8.33 -29.27
C VAL A 139 22.90 8.22 -27.75
N ALA A 140 23.78 8.96 -27.08
CA ALA A 140 23.83 9.04 -25.61
C ALA A 140 22.52 9.57 -25.01
N ALA A 141 21.91 10.61 -25.62
CA ALA A 141 20.62 11.14 -25.16
C ALA A 141 19.50 10.09 -25.28
N LEU A 142 19.43 9.38 -26.41
CA LEU A 142 18.49 8.28 -26.61
C LEU A 142 18.71 7.13 -25.61
N ALA A 143 19.97 6.79 -25.35
CA ALA A 143 20.34 5.77 -24.37
C ALA A 143 19.89 6.14 -22.94
N ARG A 144 19.96 7.42 -22.55
CA ARG A 144 19.44 7.86 -21.23
C ARG A 144 17.94 7.77 -21.13
N GLU A 145 17.24 8.14 -22.20
CA GLU A 145 15.77 8.14 -22.25
C GLU A 145 15.22 6.71 -22.20
N ARG A 146 15.88 5.79 -22.91
CA ARG A 146 15.34 4.45 -23.16
C ARG A 146 16.00 3.35 -22.33
N GLY A 147 17.23 3.55 -21.89
CA GLY A 147 18.08 2.53 -21.29
C GLY A 147 18.82 1.67 -22.32
N ILE A 148 19.70 0.80 -21.82
CA ILE A 148 20.57 -0.09 -22.61
C ILE A 148 20.33 -1.55 -22.19
N ASP A 149 20.11 -2.44 -23.16
CA ASP A 149 19.83 -3.87 -22.89
C ASP A 149 21.02 -4.81 -23.09
N PHE A 150 22.19 -4.30 -23.44
CA PHE A 150 23.40 -5.10 -23.64
C PHE A 150 24.53 -4.69 -22.69
N ASP A 151 25.45 -5.61 -22.45
CA ASP A 151 26.66 -5.34 -21.67
C ASP A 151 27.81 -4.93 -22.59
N VAL A 152 28.63 -3.96 -22.16
CA VAL A 152 29.76 -3.47 -22.96
C VAL A 152 30.97 -4.39 -22.76
N THR A 153 31.04 -5.43 -23.60
CA THR A 153 32.20 -6.33 -23.74
C THR A 153 33.23 -5.75 -24.72
N SER A 154 34.44 -6.33 -24.77
CA SER A 154 35.48 -5.97 -25.74
C SER A 154 35.01 -6.08 -27.20
N GLU A 155 34.17 -7.07 -27.51
CA GLU A 155 33.57 -7.25 -28.83
C GLU A 155 32.58 -6.13 -29.16
N SER A 156 31.63 -5.86 -28.25
CA SER A 156 30.63 -4.79 -28.46
C SER A 156 31.29 -3.40 -28.54
N GLU A 157 32.33 -3.15 -27.75
CA GLU A 157 33.09 -1.89 -27.81
C GLU A 157 33.76 -1.72 -29.18
N SER A 158 34.35 -2.79 -29.72
CA SER A 158 34.94 -2.80 -31.07
C SER A 158 33.87 -2.53 -32.14
N GLN A 159 32.69 -3.15 -32.04
CA GLN A 159 31.59 -2.93 -32.98
C GLN A 159 31.08 -1.49 -32.96
N LEU A 160 30.89 -0.93 -31.76
CA LEU A 160 30.44 0.46 -31.59
C LEU A 160 31.50 1.45 -32.11
N ARG A 161 32.79 1.23 -31.84
CA ARG A 161 33.88 2.08 -32.36
C ARG A 161 33.97 2.02 -33.88
N LYS A 162 33.79 0.86 -34.51
CA LYS A 162 33.70 0.73 -35.97
C LYS A 162 32.55 1.56 -36.56
N GLY A 163 31.47 1.73 -35.80
CA GLY A 163 30.34 2.58 -36.18
C GLY A 163 30.56 4.08 -35.94
N GLY A 164 31.63 4.50 -35.25
CA GLY A 164 31.89 5.91 -34.92
C GLY A 164 31.63 6.30 -33.46
N ALA A 165 31.46 5.34 -32.55
CA ALA A 165 31.39 5.65 -31.12
C ALA A 165 32.72 6.20 -30.60
N ASP A 166 32.63 7.31 -29.87
CA ASP A 166 33.76 7.91 -29.16
C ASP A 166 33.83 7.42 -27.69
N GLU A 167 34.97 7.69 -27.04
CA GLU A 167 35.19 7.29 -25.65
C GLU A 167 34.13 7.85 -24.67
N PRO A 168 33.67 9.11 -24.80
CA PRO A 168 32.55 9.63 -24.01
C PRO A 168 31.27 8.82 -24.15
N LEU A 169 30.84 8.46 -25.36
CA LEU A 169 29.65 7.65 -25.57
C LEU A 169 29.78 6.27 -24.93
N LEU A 170 30.92 5.60 -25.08
CA LEU A 170 31.14 4.28 -24.49
C LEU A 170 31.06 4.31 -22.96
N ASN A 171 31.65 5.32 -22.33
CA ASN A 171 31.58 5.49 -20.88
C ASN A 171 30.14 5.79 -20.42
N GLU A 172 29.40 6.58 -21.18
CA GLU A 172 28.00 6.87 -20.89
C GLU A 172 27.11 5.61 -21.01
N ILE A 173 27.29 4.80 -22.05
CA ILE A 173 26.57 3.51 -22.21
C ILE A 173 26.88 2.57 -21.04
N LYS A 174 28.16 2.43 -20.64
CA LYS A 174 28.57 1.62 -19.48
C LYS A 174 27.89 2.10 -18.20
N LYS A 175 27.86 3.41 -17.97
CA LYS A 175 27.19 4.03 -16.81
C LYS A 175 25.69 3.75 -16.81
N ILE A 176 24.99 4.01 -17.92
CA ILE A 176 23.55 3.78 -18.05
C ILE A 176 23.21 2.30 -17.83
N ARG A 177 24.01 1.39 -18.39
CA ARG A 177 23.83 -0.04 -18.18
C ARG A 177 24.00 -0.43 -16.72
N ALA A 178 25.06 0.05 -16.06
CA ALA A 178 25.28 -0.18 -14.63
C ALA A 178 24.12 0.34 -13.77
N GLU A 179 23.64 1.56 -14.03
CA GLU A 179 22.47 2.13 -13.34
C GLU A 179 21.20 1.31 -13.58
N THR A 180 20.99 0.83 -14.81
CA THR A 180 19.85 -0.03 -15.16
C THR A 180 19.89 -1.35 -14.40
N VAL A 181 21.05 -2.01 -14.33
CA VAL A 181 21.26 -3.24 -13.57
C VAL A 181 21.02 -3.01 -12.07
N GLN A 182 21.55 -1.91 -11.51
CA GLN A 182 21.30 -1.57 -10.10
C GLN A 182 19.82 -1.31 -9.84
N ARG A 183 19.12 -0.55 -10.70
CA ARG A 183 17.67 -0.32 -10.57
C ARG A 183 16.88 -1.63 -10.65
N ARG A 184 17.23 -2.55 -11.56
CA ARG A 184 16.60 -3.89 -11.64
C ARG A 184 16.79 -4.66 -10.33
N LYS A 185 18.02 -4.73 -9.81
CA LYS A 185 18.33 -5.42 -8.55
C LYS A 185 17.62 -4.79 -7.34
N THR A 186 17.56 -3.46 -7.27
CA THR A 186 16.80 -2.76 -6.23
C THR A 186 15.31 -3.07 -6.35
N GLY A 187 14.76 -3.10 -7.56
CA GLY A 187 13.38 -3.50 -7.82
C GLY A 187 13.09 -4.94 -7.40
N GLU A 188 13.94 -5.91 -7.74
CA GLU A 188 13.80 -7.30 -7.31
C GLU A 188 13.83 -7.46 -5.78
N ASN A 189 14.76 -6.75 -5.12
CA ASN A 189 14.83 -6.74 -3.65
C ASN A 189 13.57 -6.11 -3.02
N GLN A 190 13.04 -5.04 -3.62
CA GLN A 190 11.81 -4.39 -3.18
C GLN A 190 10.59 -5.29 -3.41
N LEU A 191 10.54 -6.02 -4.53
CA LEU A 191 9.50 -7.01 -4.83
C LEU A 191 9.49 -8.12 -3.77
N GLY A 192 10.64 -8.74 -3.52
CA GLY A 192 10.77 -9.81 -2.54
C GLY A 192 10.42 -9.36 -1.12
N ARG A 193 10.73 -8.10 -0.75
CA ARG A 193 10.29 -7.52 0.51
C ARG A 193 8.78 -7.33 0.53
N ALA A 194 8.19 -6.75 -0.52
CA ALA A 194 6.75 -6.48 -0.58
C ALA A 194 5.93 -7.78 -0.49
N THR A 195 6.29 -8.83 -1.23
CA THR A 195 5.59 -10.13 -1.17
C THR A 195 5.72 -10.80 0.19
N LYS A 196 6.86 -10.64 0.87
CA LYS A 196 7.05 -11.12 2.24
C LYS A 196 6.15 -10.40 3.24
N GLU A 197 6.06 -9.07 3.17
CA GLU A 197 5.18 -8.28 4.04
C GLU A 197 3.71 -8.63 3.83
N ILE A 198 3.27 -8.78 2.57
CA ILE A 198 1.89 -9.21 2.26
C ILE A 198 1.63 -10.62 2.81
N THR A 199 2.56 -11.56 2.61
CA THR A 199 2.44 -12.92 3.15
C THR A 199 2.29 -12.92 4.67
N ALA A 200 3.12 -12.15 5.37
CA ALA A 200 3.06 -12.03 6.82
C ALA A 200 1.73 -11.42 7.29
N ALA A 201 1.30 -10.32 6.65
CA ALA A 201 0.04 -9.66 6.98
C ALA A 201 -1.17 -10.58 6.77
N LEU A 202 -1.25 -11.25 5.62
CA LEU A 202 -2.36 -12.16 5.30
C LEU A 202 -2.40 -13.37 6.25
N THR A 203 -1.24 -13.93 6.59
CA THR A 203 -1.16 -15.04 7.55
C THR A 203 -1.66 -14.59 8.92
N ALA A 204 -1.15 -13.47 9.43
CA ALA A 204 -1.57 -12.92 10.71
C ALA A 204 -3.06 -12.56 10.74
N LEU A 205 -3.61 -11.94 9.68
CA LEU A 205 -5.04 -11.64 9.57
C LEU A 205 -5.90 -12.90 9.65
N ARG A 206 -5.51 -13.97 8.94
CA ARG A 206 -6.22 -15.25 8.97
C ARG A 206 -6.17 -15.87 10.37
N ASP A 207 -5.01 -15.83 11.02
CA ASP A 207 -4.83 -16.40 12.34
C ASP A 207 -5.64 -15.61 13.38
N SER A 208 -5.63 -14.28 13.34
CA SER A 208 -6.48 -13.42 14.19
C SER A 208 -7.98 -13.64 13.95
N LEU A 209 -8.40 -13.86 12.69
CA LEU A 209 -9.77 -14.24 12.36
C LEU A 209 -10.14 -15.58 13.02
N ASN A 210 -9.31 -16.60 12.87
CA ASN A 210 -9.55 -17.91 13.47
C ASN A 210 -9.65 -17.83 15.00
N GLU A 211 -8.74 -17.09 15.64
CA GLU A 211 -8.77 -16.85 17.08
C GLU A 211 -10.04 -16.12 17.53
N THR A 212 -10.45 -15.08 16.80
CA THR A 212 -11.67 -14.33 17.10
C THR A 212 -12.91 -15.23 16.98
N ILE A 213 -12.98 -16.06 15.93
CA ILE A 213 -14.08 -16.99 15.70
C ILE A 213 -14.13 -18.07 16.81
N ALA A 214 -12.97 -18.60 17.21
CA ALA A 214 -12.90 -19.66 18.21
C ALA A 214 -13.16 -19.19 19.64
N HIS A 215 -12.73 -17.97 19.98
CA HIS A 215 -12.59 -17.55 21.38
C HIS A 215 -13.37 -16.28 21.77
N SER A 216 -14.10 -15.65 20.85
CA SER A 216 -14.91 -14.46 21.16
C SER A 216 -16.41 -14.68 20.94
N THR A 217 -17.23 -14.04 21.76
CA THR A 217 -18.69 -14.04 21.60
C THR A 217 -19.13 -13.38 20.29
N GLN A 218 -18.34 -12.44 19.78
CA GLN A 218 -18.55 -11.78 18.50
C GLN A 218 -18.16 -12.67 17.31
N GLY A 219 -17.30 -13.66 17.52
CA GLY A 219 -16.77 -14.55 16.49
C GLY A 219 -17.84 -15.29 15.70
N LEU A 220 -19.00 -15.53 16.32
CA LEU A 220 -20.17 -16.14 15.68
C LEU A 220 -20.72 -15.34 14.49
N PHE A 221 -20.42 -14.04 14.43
CA PHE A 221 -20.92 -13.13 13.39
C PHE A 221 -19.85 -12.76 12.35
N TRP A 222 -18.62 -13.26 12.51
CA TRP A 222 -17.49 -12.94 11.63
C TRP A 222 -17.23 -14.07 10.64
N ASP A 223 -17.15 -13.72 9.36
CA ASP A 223 -16.75 -14.61 8.26
C ASP A 223 -17.47 -15.97 8.32
N THR A 224 -18.79 -15.91 8.51
CA THR A 224 -19.63 -17.10 8.76
C THR A 224 -19.64 -18.06 7.56
N SER A 225 -19.51 -17.52 6.34
CA SER A 225 -19.35 -18.30 5.11
C SER A 225 -17.93 -18.86 4.90
N GLY A 226 -16.93 -18.33 5.64
CA GLY A 226 -15.52 -18.64 5.43
C GLY A 226 -14.91 -18.01 4.17
N GLU A 227 -15.61 -17.07 3.52
CA GLU A 227 -15.17 -16.46 2.26
C GLU A 227 -13.84 -15.71 2.43
N ILE A 228 -13.69 -14.93 3.50
CA ILE A 228 -12.47 -14.14 3.74
C ILE A 228 -11.29 -15.07 4.00
N ARG A 229 -11.46 -16.06 4.88
CA ARG A 229 -10.39 -17.05 5.18
C ARG A 229 -10.02 -17.88 3.95
N SER A 230 -10.99 -18.26 3.13
CA SER A 230 -10.74 -18.99 1.87
C SER A 230 -9.96 -18.14 0.88
N GLN A 231 -10.33 -16.86 0.69
CA GLN A 231 -9.62 -15.97 -0.23
C GLN A 231 -8.19 -15.68 0.24
N ILE A 232 -7.96 -15.53 1.55
CA ILE A 232 -6.60 -15.44 2.09
C ILE A 232 -5.80 -16.70 1.75
N GLN A 233 -6.37 -17.89 1.99
CA GLN A 233 -5.70 -19.16 1.70
C GLN A 233 -5.35 -19.32 0.21
N ASN A 234 -6.22 -18.85 -0.68
CA ASN A 234 -6.00 -18.89 -2.13
C ASN A 234 -4.98 -17.85 -2.61
N ALA A 235 -4.84 -16.72 -1.91
CA ALA A 235 -3.88 -15.67 -2.25
C ALA A 235 -2.44 -16.00 -1.85
N LEU A 236 -2.24 -16.73 -0.74
CA LEU A 236 -0.90 -17.04 -0.21
C LEU A 236 0.03 -17.76 -1.23
N PRO A 237 -0.42 -18.79 -1.98
CA PRO A 237 0.42 -19.42 -3.01
C PRO A 237 0.88 -18.48 -4.12
N LEU A 238 0.07 -17.45 -4.47
CA LEU A 238 0.44 -16.49 -5.52
C LEU A 238 1.67 -15.68 -5.12
N LEU A 239 1.84 -15.40 -3.83
CA LEU A 239 2.95 -14.60 -3.28
C LEU A 239 4.27 -15.36 -3.23
N SER A 240 4.23 -16.69 -3.27
CA SER A 240 5.39 -17.58 -3.27
C SER A 240 5.73 -18.13 -4.67
N ALA A 241 4.98 -17.73 -5.70
CA ALA A 241 5.24 -18.15 -7.07
C ALA A 241 6.58 -17.63 -7.58
N ARG A 242 7.27 -18.44 -8.40
CA ARG A 242 8.55 -18.05 -9.03
C ARG A 242 8.41 -16.81 -9.92
N GLU A 243 7.28 -16.71 -10.61
CA GLU A 243 6.90 -15.55 -11.43
C GLU A 243 5.52 -15.06 -10.96
N PRO A 244 5.48 -14.20 -9.93
CA PRO A 244 4.24 -13.77 -9.33
C PRO A 244 3.46 -12.85 -10.27
N ASP A 245 2.18 -13.18 -10.49
CA ASP A 245 1.23 -12.31 -11.18
C ASP A 245 0.86 -11.14 -10.25
N LEU A 246 1.57 -10.02 -10.42
CA LEU A 246 1.45 -8.85 -9.55
C LEU A 246 0.05 -8.27 -9.57
N GLN A 247 -0.63 -8.32 -10.73
CA GLN A 247 -1.99 -7.83 -10.84
C GLN A 247 -2.95 -8.70 -10.03
N LYS A 248 -2.84 -10.03 -10.13
CA LYS A 248 -3.66 -10.93 -9.31
C LYS A 248 -3.40 -10.77 -7.82
N ILE A 249 -2.14 -10.61 -7.41
CA ILE A 249 -1.78 -10.35 -6.01
C ILE A 249 -2.43 -9.06 -5.51
N VAL A 250 -2.33 -7.98 -6.30
CA VAL A 250 -2.92 -6.68 -5.97
C VAL A 250 -4.44 -6.80 -5.84
N SER A 251 -5.10 -7.40 -6.82
CA SER A 251 -6.57 -7.57 -6.81
C SER A 251 -7.03 -8.45 -5.64
N ALA A 252 -6.31 -9.51 -5.31
CA ALA A 252 -6.64 -10.36 -4.17
C ALA A 252 -6.50 -9.60 -2.84
N GLY A 253 -5.39 -8.89 -2.64
CA GLY A 253 -5.17 -8.09 -1.43
C GLY A 253 -6.20 -6.96 -1.26
N GLU A 254 -6.57 -6.29 -2.34
CA GLU A 254 -7.62 -5.26 -2.34
C GLU A 254 -8.99 -5.82 -2.01
N TRP A 255 -9.33 -6.96 -2.60
CA TRP A 255 -10.57 -7.65 -2.31
C TRP A 255 -10.64 -8.02 -0.82
N ILE A 256 -9.57 -8.61 -0.27
CA ILE A 256 -9.50 -9.02 1.15
C ILE A 256 -9.66 -7.80 2.05
N GLY A 257 -8.91 -6.73 1.80
CA GLY A 257 -8.99 -5.50 2.60
C GLY A 257 -10.36 -4.82 2.54
N ARG A 258 -11.03 -4.82 1.38
CA ARG A 258 -12.40 -4.30 1.24
C ARG A 258 -13.42 -5.19 1.94
N LYS A 259 -13.27 -6.50 1.84
CA LYS A 259 -14.21 -7.45 2.45
C LYS A 259 -14.12 -7.46 3.97
N LEU A 260 -12.92 -7.37 4.53
CA LEU A 260 -12.74 -7.15 5.96
C LEU A 260 -13.43 -5.88 6.45
N GLU A 261 -13.33 -4.78 5.69
CA GLU A 261 -14.02 -3.52 6.01
C GLU A 261 -15.55 -3.67 6.03
N GLU A 262 -16.10 -4.38 5.05
CA GLU A 262 -17.53 -4.67 4.94
C GLU A 262 -18.00 -5.57 6.08
N GLU A 263 -17.19 -6.57 6.43
CA GLU A 263 -17.47 -7.56 7.48
C GLU A 263 -17.59 -6.91 8.86
N ILE A 264 -16.81 -5.87 9.15
CA ILE A 264 -16.96 -5.08 10.39
C ILE A 264 -18.41 -4.63 10.58
N ASP A 265 -19.05 -4.15 9.50
CA ASP A 265 -20.42 -3.63 9.57
C ASP A 265 -21.45 -4.75 9.56
N LEU A 266 -21.20 -5.84 8.83
CA LEU A 266 -22.05 -7.04 8.82
C LEU A 266 -22.10 -7.69 10.20
N ALA A 267 -20.94 -8.03 10.77
CA ALA A 267 -20.85 -8.68 12.07
C ALA A 267 -21.54 -7.86 13.17
N ARG A 268 -21.35 -6.53 13.17
CA ARG A 268 -22.03 -5.62 14.11
C ARG A 268 -23.54 -5.56 13.90
N ARG A 269 -24.02 -5.66 12.65
CA ARG A 269 -25.47 -5.73 12.37
C ARG A 269 -26.05 -7.02 12.90
N ASP A 270 -25.44 -8.15 12.57
CA ASP A 270 -25.92 -9.49 12.94
C ASP A 270 -25.93 -9.67 14.46
N GLU A 271 -24.90 -9.19 15.15
CA GLU A 271 -24.85 -9.16 16.62
C GLU A 271 -26.03 -8.37 17.22
N ARG A 272 -26.30 -7.16 16.72
CA ARG A 272 -27.41 -6.34 17.20
C ARG A 272 -28.76 -6.98 16.93
N GLU A 273 -28.94 -7.65 15.81
CA GLU A 273 -30.17 -8.34 15.47
C GLU A 273 -30.40 -9.59 16.34
N ASP A 274 -29.34 -10.34 16.64
CA ASP A 274 -29.41 -11.46 17.57
C ASP A 274 -29.78 -11.01 18.99
N LEU A 275 -29.16 -9.93 19.50
CA LEU A 275 -29.51 -9.34 20.80
C LEU A 275 -30.98 -8.87 20.86
N ARG A 276 -31.48 -8.28 19.77
CA ARG A 276 -32.90 -7.89 19.65
C ARG A 276 -33.84 -9.10 19.64
N ARG A 277 -33.42 -10.22 19.05
CA ARG A 277 -34.20 -11.48 19.05
C ARG A 277 -34.24 -12.10 20.44
N ARG A 278 -33.12 -12.11 21.17
CA ARG A 278 -33.03 -12.66 22.54
C ARG A 278 -33.76 -11.83 23.60
N SER A 279 -34.05 -10.57 23.32
CA SER A 279 -34.75 -9.65 24.24
C SER A 279 -36.27 -9.56 24.00
N ARG A 280 -36.80 -10.29 23.02
CA ARG A 280 -38.24 -10.48 22.78
C ARG A 280 -38.69 -11.79 23.41
#